data_AF-A0A9W3D5J4-F1
#
_entry.id   AF-A0A9W3D5J4-F1
#
_cell.length_a   1.000
_cell.length_b   1.000
_cell.length_c   1.000
_cell.angle_alpha   90.00
_cell.angle_beta   90.00
_cell.angle_gamma   90.00
#
_symmetry.space_group_name_H-M   'P 1'
#
loop_
_entity.id
_entity.type
_entity.pdbx_description
1 polymer ?
#
loop_
_entity_poly.entity_id
_entity_poly.type
_entity_poly.pdbx_seq_one_letter_code
_entity_poly.pdbx_strand_id
1 'polypeptide(L)'
;MNWRRCSDAESRDSYNDLDVFNAKVFHYGSIRLIVEPCRSAHLKAMEVAKEAGALLSYDPNLREPLWPSKEEAKTQITSIWEKAEIIKVSDVELEFLTGSNKIDDETPMSLWHPNLKLLLVTLLLQVWNGVA
;
A
#
# COMPACT_ATOMS: atom_id res chain seq x y z
N MET A 1 22.66 9.72 -1.11
CA MET A 1 21.55 8.75 -1.29
C MET A 1 21.66 8.16 -2.68
N ASN A 2 22.01 6.87 -2.80
CA ASN A 2 22.05 6.16 -4.08
C ASN A 2 20.64 5.65 -4.40
N TRP A 3 20.01 6.21 -5.42
CA TRP A 3 18.74 5.73 -5.94
C TRP A 3 19.00 4.55 -6.89
N ARG A 4 18.64 3.32 -6.49
CA ARG A 4 18.69 2.15 -7.38
C ARG A 4 17.39 2.02 -8.18
N ARG A 5 17.49 1.52 -9.41
CA ARG A 5 16.32 1.25 -10.27
C ARG A 5 15.67 -0.06 -9.83
N CYS A 6 14.38 -0.22 -10.13
CA CYS A 6 13.68 -1.50 -9.90
C CYS A 6 14.35 -2.69 -10.59
N SER A 7 15.03 -2.44 -11.73
CA SER A 7 15.79 -3.46 -12.46
C SER A 7 17.01 -3.98 -11.71
N ASP A 8 17.47 -3.28 -10.68
CA ASP A 8 18.76 -3.57 -10.05
C ASP A 8 18.61 -4.52 -8.83
N ALA A 9 17.37 -4.96 -8.54
CA ALA A 9 17.00 -5.71 -7.34
C ALA A 9 16.71 -7.18 -7.67
N GLU A 10 17.73 -7.91 -8.10
CA GLU A 10 17.61 -9.27 -8.67
C GLU A 10 18.00 -10.39 -7.69
N SER A 11 18.65 -10.08 -6.56
CA SER A 11 19.16 -11.10 -5.63
C SER A 11 19.04 -10.68 -4.16
N ARG A 12 19.05 -11.64 -3.22
CA ARG A 12 19.08 -11.36 -1.77
C ARG A 12 20.25 -10.43 -1.40
N ASP A 13 21.40 -10.60 -2.04
CA ASP A 13 22.57 -9.76 -1.81
C ASP A 13 22.36 -8.31 -2.26
N SER A 14 21.54 -8.08 -3.30
CA SER A 14 21.18 -6.71 -3.72
C SER A 14 20.35 -5.96 -2.66
N TYR A 15 19.68 -6.69 -1.76
CA TYR A 15 18.95 -6.13 -0.62
C TYR A 15 19.81 -6.00 0.64
N ASN A 16 20.98 -6.64 0.77
CA ASN A 16 21.84 -6.52 1.95
C ASN A 16 22.41 -5.09 2.10
N ASP A 17 22.62 -4.39 0.99
CA ASP A 17 23.04 -2.98 0.96
C ASP A 17 21.90 -2.00 1.29
N LEU A 18 20.65 -2.48 1.23
CA LEU A 18 19.49 -1.73 1.68
C LEU A 18 19.33 -2.14 3.15
N ASP A 19 19.28 -1.18 4.07
CA ASP A 19 19.18 -1.42 5.52
C ASP A 19 17.83 -2.10 5.95
N VAL A 20 17.14 -2.73 4.99
CA VAL A 20 15.91 -3.53 5.10
C VAL A 20 16.04 -4.61 6.17
N PHE A 21 17.23 -5.19 6.34
CA PHE A 21 17.46 -6.21 7.39
C PHE A 21 17.46 -5.63 8.81
N ASN A 22 17.72 -4.34 8.99
CA ASN A 22 17.64 -3.67 10.30
C ASN A 22 16.35 -2.87 10.48
N ALA A 23 15.58 -2.64 9.40
CA ALA A 23 14.35 -1.88 9.44
C ALA A 23 13.30 -2.55 10.33
N LYS A 24 12.69 -1.76 11.22
CA LYS A 24 11.57 -2.24 12.07
C LYS A 24 10.24 -2.22 11.34
N VAL A 25 10.11 -1.35 10.34
CA VAL A 25 8.92 -1.18 9.52
C VAL A 25 9.36 -1.06 8.07
N PHE A 26 8.71 -1.81 7.20
CA PHE A 26 8.83 -1.68 5.75
C PHE A 26 7.52 -1.08 5.22
N HIS A 27 7.59 0.17 4.77
CA HIS A 27 6.43 0.90 4.26
C HIS A 27 6.36 0.85 2.73
N TYR A 28 5.17 0.65 2.19
CA TYR A 28 4.93 0.55 0.76
C TYR A 28 3.58 1.14 0.32
N GLY A 29 3.45 1.35 -0.99
CA GLY A 29 2.22 1.76 -1.63
C GLY A 29 2.04 1.15 -3.02
N SER A 30 0.85 1.33 -3.61
CA SER A 30 0.43 0.52 -4.77
C SER A 30 1.11 0.86 -6.10
N ILE A 31 1.71 2.05 -6.23
CA ILE A 31 2.31 2.54 -7.51
C ILE A 31 3.36 1.56 -8.06
N ARG A 32 4.11 0.89 -7.17
CA ARG A 32 5.14 -0.08 -7.59
C ARG A 32 4.56 -1.33 -8.24
N LEU A 33 3.26 -1.60 -8.08
CA LEU A 33 2.55 -2.73 -8.66
C LEU A 33 2.09 -2.49 -10.09
N ILE A 34 2.20 -1.27 -10.64
CA ILE A 34 1.59 -0.95 -11.94
C ILE A 34 2.30 -1.70 -13.10
N VAL A 35 3.64 -1.69 -13.13
CA VAL A 35 4.42 -2.23 -14.25
C VAL A 35 5.57 -3.11 -13.79
N GLU A 36 5.95 -4.07 -14.62
CA GLU A 36 7.22 -4.80 -14.48
C GLU A 36 8.40 -3.94 -14.96
N PRO A 37 9.63 -4.16 -14.43
CA PRO A 37 10.01 -5.13 -13.38
C PRO A 37 9.75 -4.64 -11.94
N CYS A 38 9.16 -3.46 -11.78
CA CYS A 38 8.94 -2.87 -10.45
C CYS A 38 8.02 -3.70 -9.56
N ARG A 39 6.98 -4.30 -10.13
CA ARG A 39 6.04 -5.15 -9.39
C ARG A 39 6.77 -6.33 -8.76
N SER A 40 7.49 -7.12 -9.56
CA SER A 40 8.20 -8.30 -9.06
C SER A 40 9.27 -7.94 -8.01
N ALA A 41 10.06 -6.90 -8.27
CA ALA A 41 11.05 -6.42 -7.30
C ALA A 41 10.39 -5.96 -5.99
N HIS A 42 9.25 -5.26 -6.06
CA HIS A 42 8.53 -4.79 -4.89
C HIS A 42 7.99 -5.93 -4.03
N LEU A 43 7.36 -6.93 -4.66
CA LEU A 43 6.87 -8.11 -3.97
C LEU A 43 8.00 -8.88 -3.29
N LYS A 44 9.17 -8.98 -3.94
CA LYS A 44 10.35 -9.63 -3.33
C LYS A 44 10.88 -8.84 -2.14
N ALA A 45 10.95 -7.51 -2.24
CA ALA A 45 11.36 -6.65 -1.13
C ALA A 45 10.45 -6.80 0.10
N MET A 46 9.13 -6.88 -0.12
CA MET A 46 8.15 -7.13 0.95
C MET A 46 8.37 -8.48 1.64
N GLU A 47 8.64 -9.54 0.87
CA GLU A 47 8.93 -10.87 1.40
C GLU A 47 10.20 -10.86 2.26
N VAL A 48 11.29 -10.30 1.74
CA VAL A 48 12.58 -10.20 2.45
C VAL A 48 12.43 -9.38 3.74
N ALA A 49 11.72 -8.25 3.70
CA ALA A 49 11.47 -7.44 4.89
C ALA A 49 10.67 -8.21 5.95
N LYS A 50 9.65 -8.97 5.53
CA LYS A 50 8.84 -9.79 6.44
C LYS A 50 9.66 -10.91 7.08
N GLU A 51 10.50 -11.60 6.30
CA GLU A 51 11.42 -12.62 6.77
C GLU A 51 12.45 -12.06 7.76
N ALA A 52 12.89 -10.82 7.57
CA ALA A 52 13.77 -10.10 8.50
C ALA A 52 13.06 -9.63 9.79
N GLY A 53 11.75 -9.85 9.91
CA GLY A 53 10.96 -9.49 11.10
C GLY A 53 10.45 -8.05 11.11
N ALA A 54 10.51 -7.33 9.98
CA ALA A 54 9.91 -6.01 9.87
C ALA A 54 8.37 -6.08 9.86
N LEU A 55 7.73 -5.07 10.44
CA LEU A 55 6.29 -4.85 10.27
C LEU A 55 6.02 -4.34 8.86
N LEU A 56 4.99 -4.89 8.21
CA LEU A 56 4.54 -4.42 6.91
C LEU A 56 3.52 -3.29 7.07
N SER A 57 3.84 -2.11 6.55
CA SER A 57 2.97 -0.93 6.58
C SER A 57 2.57 -0.52 5.16
N TYR A 58 1.28 -0.35 4.91
CA TYR A 58 0.74 -0.09 3.59
C TYR A 58 -0.09 1.19 3.52
N ASP A 59 0.19 2.02 2.53
CA ASP A 59 -0.67 3.12 2.07
C ASP A 59 -0.93 2.89 0.58
N PRO A 60 -2.14 2.45 0.16
CA PRO A 60 -2.45 2.22 -1.25
C PRO A 60 -2.07 3.41 -2.13
N ASN A 61 -2.22 4.64 -1.62
CA ASN A 61 -1.88 5.88 -2.28
C ASN A 61 -2.36 5.88 -3.75
N LEU A 62 -3.65 5.60 -3.92
CA LEU A 62 -4.26 5.40 -5.24
C LEU A 62 -4.00 6.63 -6.14
N ARG A 63 -3.59 6.34 -7.37
CA ARG A 63 -3.39 7.32 -8.45
C ARG A 63 -4.05 6.76 -9.69
N GLU A 64 -5.39 6.83 -9.73
CA GLU A 64 -6.22 6.26 -10.81
C GLU A 64 -5.66 6.50 -12.23
N PRO A 65 -5.15 7.70 -12.61
CA PRO A 65 -4.65 7.93 -13.97
C PRO A 65 -3.41 7.13 -14.37
N LEU A 66 -2.70 6.53 -13.41
CA LEU A 66 -1.51 5.70 -13.68
C LEU A 66 -1.85 4.24 -13.98
N TRP A 67 -3.09 3.83 -13.75
CA TRP A 67 -3.53 2.45 -13.91
C TRP A 67 -4.21 2.23 -15.27
N PRO A 68 -4.07 1.04 -15.89
CA PRO A 68 -4.75 0.71 -17.14
C PRO A 68 -6.29 0.74 -17.01
N SER A 69 -6.82 0.36 -15.84
CA SER A 69 -8.23 0.48 -15.50
C SER A 69 -8.43 0.54 -13.98
N LYS A 70 -9.64 0.91 -13.55
CA LYS A 70 -10.02 0.88 -12.12
C LYS A 70 -10.03 -0.54 -11.57
N GLU A 71 -10.44 -1.51 -12.37
CA GLU A 71 -10.48 -2.92 -12.01
C GLU A 71 -9.07 -3.48 -11.79
N GLU A 72 -8.11 -3.14 -12.65
CA GLU A 72 -6.70 -3.52 -12.48
C GLU A 72 -6.12 -2.87 -11.23
N ALA A 73 -6.37 -1.58 -11.01
CA ALA A 73 -5.95 -0.88 -9.81
C ALA A 73 -6.47 -1.56 -8.54
N LYS A 74 -7.78 -1.85 -8.49
CA LYS A 74 -8.42 -2.51 -7.36
C LYS A 74 -7.83 -3.90 -7.13
N THR A 75 -7.68 -4.70 -8.18
CA THR A 75 -7.11 -6.05 -8.12
C THR A 75 -5.69 -6.05 -7.55
N GLN A 76 -4.83 -5.15 -8.05
CA GLN A 76 -3.44 -5.09 -7.57
C GLN A 76 -3.36 -4.51 -6.15
N ILE A 77 -4.13 -3.47 -5.83
CA ILE A 77 -4.18 -2.89 -4.48
C ILE A 77 -4.60 -3.94 -3.45
N THR A 78 -5.61 -4.76 -3.75
CA THR A 78 -6.11 -5.79 -2.83
C THR A 78 -5.20 -7.01 -2.77
N SER A 79 -4.44 -7.33 -3.84
CA SER A 79 -3.54 -8.50 -3.89
C SER A 79 -2.47 -8.54 -2.79
N ILE A 80 -2.10 -7.38 -2.24
CA ILE A 80 -1.11 -7.26 -1.17
C ILE A 80 -1.70 -6.76 0.16
N TRP A 81 -3.03 -6.61 0.22
CA TRP A 81 -3.73 -6.06 1.39
C TRP A 81 -3.50 -6.91 2.63
N GLU A 82 -3.77 -8.22 2.53
CA GLU A 82 -3.68 -9.17 3.65
C GLU A 82 -2.26 -9.36 4.21
N LYS A 83 -1.25 -8.87 3.49
CA LYS A 83 0.16 -8.91 3.91
C LYS A 83 0.50 -7.84 4.93
N ALA A 84 -0.24 -6.72 4.94
CA ALA A 84 0.06 -5.59 5.81
C ALA A 84 -0.35 -5.88 7.25
N GLU A 85 0.34 -5.27 8.20
CA GLU A 85 -0.04 -5.25 9.62
C GLU A 85 -0.53 -3.86 10.04
N ILE A 86 -0.14 -2.83 9.29
CA ILE A 86 -0.60 -1.46 9.47
C ILE A 86 -1.06 -0.96 8.12
N ILE A 87 -2.30 -0.52 8.03
CA ILE A 87 -2.84 0.09 6.81
C ILE A 87 -3.27 1.51 7.12
N LYS A 88 -2.94 2.44 6.22
CA LYS A 88 -3.50 3.79 6.20
C LYS A 88 -4.23 3.99 4.87
N VAL A 89 -5.48 4.43 4.95
CA VAL A 89 -6.33 4.75 3.79
C VAL A 89 -7.01 6.09 3.99
N SER A 90 -7.33 6.74 2.88
CA SER A 90 -8.27 7.86 2.84
C SER A 90 -9.72 7.39 2.69
N ASP A 91 -10.65 8.30 2.96
CA ASP A 91 -12.08 8.15 2.63
C ASP A 91 -12.32 7.89 1.13
N VAL A 92 -11.57 8.56 0.24
CA VAL A 92 -11.64 8.33 -1.22
C VAL A 92 -11.21 6.91 -1.58
N GLU A 93 -10.13 6.41 -0.98
CA GLU A 93 -9.66 5.04 -1.21
C GLU A 93 -10.61 4.02 -0.59
N LEU A 94 -11.21 4.34 0.56
CA LEU A 94 -12.21 3.50 1.19
C LEU A 94 -13.45 3.35 0.29
N GLU A 95 -13.94 4.45 -0.30
CA GLU A 95 -15.03 4.42 -1.28
C GLU A 95 -14.64 3.60 -2.52
N PHE A 96 -13.43 3.79 -3.05
CA PHE A 96 -12.94 3.03 -4.19
C PHE A 96 -12.90 1.50 -3.93
N LEU A 97 -12.44 1.11 -2.75
CA LEU A 97 -12.27 -0.30 -2.37
C LEU A 97 -13.60 -0.97 -2.01
N THR A 98 -14.49 -0.27 -1.32
CA THR A 98 -15.74 -0.84 -0.79
C THR A 98 -16.96 -0.57 -1.68
N GLY A 99 -16.92 0.48 -2.51
CA GLY A 99 -18.08 1.01 -3.20
C GLY A 99 -19.07 1.75 -2.28
N SER A 100 -18.72 1.95 -1.00
CA SER A 100 -19.52 2.65 -0.01
C SER A 100 -18.99 4.07 0.18
N ASN A 101 -19.87 5.07 0.05
CA ASN A 101 -19.57 6.47 0.36
C ASN A 101 -19.97 6.86 1.80
N LYS A 102 -20.30 5.86 2.63
CA LYS A 102 -20.70 6.10 4.02
C LYS A 102 -19.47 6.37 4.89
N ILE A 103 -19.59 7.37 5.75
CA ILE A 103 -18.65 7.62 6.84
C ILE A 103 -19.21 6.94 8.08
N ASP A 104 -18.90 5.65 8.23
CA ASP A 104 -19.28 4.82 9.37
C ASP A 104 -18.12 3.89 9.76
N ASP A 105 -18.27 3.20 10.88
CA ASP A 105 -17.28 2.23 11.35
C ASP A 105 -17.37 0.89 10.59
N GLU A 106 -18.53 0.56 10.00
CA GLU A 106 -18.75 -0.71 9.30
C GLU A 106 -17.94 -0.80 8.01
N THR A 107 -17.86 0.31 7.26
CA THR A 107 -17.16 0.38 5.98
C THR A 107 -15.65 0.08 6.12
N PRO A 108 -14.87 0.74 6.98
CA PRO A 108 -13.46 0.38 7.18
C PRO A 108 -13.30 -1.00 7.82
N MET A 109 -14.21 -1.41 8.71
CA MET A 109 -14.16 -2.75 9.31
C MET A 109 -14.39 -3.88 8.29
N SER A 110 -15.07 -3.62 7.17
CA SER A 110 -15.20 -4.58 6.07
C SER A 110 -13.86 -4.93 5.40
N LEU A 111 -12.85 -4.06 5.53
CA LEU A 111 -11.49 -4.26 5.03
C LEU A 111 -10.53 -4.81 6.10
N TRP A 112 -11.01 -5.04 7.32
CA TRP A 112 -10.20 -5.60 8.39
C TRP A 112 -9.85 -7.06 8.11
N HIS A 113 -8.61 -7.47 8.41
CA HIS A 113 -8.19 -8.86 8.35
C HIS A 113 -7.37 -9.25 9.59
N PRO A 114 -7.26 -10.55 9.93
CA PRO A 114 -6.66 -10.99 11.20
C PRO A 114 -5.20 -10.58 11.45
N ASN A 115 -4.45 -10.26 10.39
CA ASN A 115 -3.06 -9.81 10.52
C ASN A 115 -2.93 -8.30 10.85
N LEU A 116 -4.01 -7.51 10.70
CA LEU A 116 -3.96 -6.09 11.01
C LEU A 116 -3.84 -5.85 12.52
N LYS A 117 -2.98 -4.89 12.83
CA LYS A 117 -2.79 -4.30 14.15
C LYS A 117 -3.37 -2.89 14.21
N LEU A 118 -3.42 -2.20 13.07
CA LEU A 118 -3.96 -0.85 12.94
C LEU A 118 -4.50 -0.61 11.53
N LEU A 119 -5.73 -0.11 11.45
CA LEU A 119 -6.31 0.49 10.26
C LEU A 119 -6.57 1.97 10.56
N LEU A 120 -5.84 2.85 9.87
CA LEU A 120 -5.96 4.30 10.02
C LEU A 120 -6.75 4.87 8.83
N VAL A 121 -7.85 5.55 9.11
CA VAL A 121 -8.66 6.23 8.09
C VAL A 121 -8.45 7.74 8.19
N THR A 122 -8.01 8.37 7.11
CA THR A 122 -7.94 9.83 7.01
C THR A 122 -9.15 10.36 6.24
N LEU A 123 -9.95 11.19 6.90
CA LEU A 123 -11.05 11.91 6.26
C LEU A 123 -10.47 13.15 5.58
N LEU A 124 -10.60 13.25 4.27
CA LEU A 124 -10.24 14.47 3.57
C LEU A 124 -11.30 15.51 3.91
N LEU A 125 -10.88 16.68 4.41
CA LEU A 125 -11.79 17.79 4.63
C LEU A 125 -12.48 18.11 3.30
N GLN A 126 -13.78 17.81 3.18
CA GLN A 126 -14.59 18.42 2.16
C GLN A 126 -14.48 19.92 2.40
N VAL A 127 -13.89 20.64 1.44
CA VAL A 127 -13.89 22.10 1.45
C VAL A 127 -15.34 22.50 1.62
N TRP A 128 -15.66 23.21 2.70
CA TRP A 128 -16.99 23.74 2.96
C TRP A 128 -17.37 24.59 1.74
N ASN A 129 -18.25 24.08 0.86
CA ASN A 129 -18.82 24.83 -0.27
C ASN A 129 -19.90 25.79 0.23
N GLY A 130 -19.58 26.58 1.25
CA GLY A 130 -20.52 27.43 1.98
C GLY A 130 -19.99 28.84 2.18
N VAL A 131 -19.71 29.56 1.09
CA VAL A 131 -19.82 31.03 0.88
C VAL A 131 -19.42 31.30 -0.58
N ALA A 132 -20.16 32.04 -1.41
CA ALA A 132 -20.92 33.27 -1.15
C ALA A 132 -22.33 33.25 -1.73
#